data_AF-A0A8T4U8L6-F1
#
_entry.id   AF-A0A8T4U8L6-F1
#
_cell.length_a   1.000
_cell.length_b   1.000
_cell.length_c   1.000
_cell.angle_alpha   90.00
_cell.angle_beta   90.00
_cell.angle_gamma   90.00
#
_symmetry.space_group_name_H-M   'P 1'
#
loop_
_entity.id
_entity.type
_entity.pdbx_description
1 polymer ?
#
loop_
_entity_poly.entity_id
_entity_poly.type
_entity_poly.pdbx_seq_one_letter_code
_entity_poly.pdbx_strand_id
1 'polypeptide(L)' 'VVVPIIEKKIAQVLSVGSGKANVMDNETYETFDLEIPEDMKDQIKENGQVVYWIVMDKKVMKQGK' A
#
# COMPACT_ATOMS: atom_id res chain seq x y z
N VAL A 1 -27.03 0.85 -10.46
CA VAL A 1 -25.64 0.36 -10.49
C VAL A 1 -24.93 0.98 -9.30
N VAL A 2 -24.44 0.21 -8.34
CA VAL A 2 -23.64 0.76 -7.23
C VAL A 2 -22.23 1.00 -7.77
N VAL A 3 -21.79 2.26 -7.73
CA VAL A 3 -20.40 2.61 -8.05
C VAL A 3 -19.61 2.43 -6.75
N PRO A 4 -18.59 1.57 -6.72
CA PRO A 4 -17.75 1.43 -5.54
C PRO A 4 -16.94 2.71 -5.33
N ILE A 5 -16.90 3.19 -4.09
CA ILE A 5 -16.02 4.30 -3.70
C ILE A 5 -14.60 3.73 -3.59
N ILE A 6 -13.66 4.40 -4.26
CA ILE A 6 -12.24 4.06 -4.22
C ILE A 6 -11.51 5.23 -3.61
N GLU A 7 -10.91 5.02 -2.45
CA GLU A 7 -10.03 6.01 -1.83
C GLU A 7 -8.58 5.69 -2.18
N LYS A 8 -7.81 6.71 -2.56
CA LYS A 8 -6.38 6.57 -2.86
C LYS A 8 -5.59 7.21 -1.73
N LYS A 9 -4.79 6.42 -1.05
CA LYS A 9 -3.96 6.88 0.07
C LYS A 9 -2.49 6.61 -0.20
N ILE A 10 -1.65 7.36 0.49
CA ILE A 10 -0.19 7.27 0.38
C ILE A 10 0.32 6.77 1.73
N ALA A 11 1.20 5.78 1.68
CA ALA A 11 1.87 5.24 2.84
C ALA A 11 3.38 5.20 2.62
N GLN A 12 4.14 5.30 3.71
CA GLN A 12 5.57 5.12 3.70
C GLN A 12 5.93 3.67 4.01
N VAL A 13 6.86 3.10 3.26
CA VAL A 13 7.37 1.74 3.49
C VAL A 13 8.38 1.78 4.62
N LEU A 14 8.07 1.09 5.71
CA LEU A 14 8.97 0.95 6.85
C LEU A 14 9.94 -0.20 6.66
N SER A 15 9.45 -1.33 6.17
CA SER A 15 10.24 -2.52 5.88
C SER A 15 9.58 -3.39 4.82
N VAL A 16 10.38 -4.23 4.14
CA VAL A 16 9.92 -5.17 3.11
C VAL A 16 10.42 -6.56 3.47
N GLY A 17 9.52 -7.55 3.52
CA GLY A 17 9.88 -8.92 3.88
C GLY A 17 8.78 -9.93 3.56
N SER A 18 9.17 -11.16 3.20
CA SER A 18 8.25 -12.28 2.99
C SER A 18 7.11 -12.00 1.98
N GLY A 19 7.36 -11.17 0.96
CA GLY A 19 6.36 -10.78 -0.04
C GLY A 19 5.34 -9.75 0.44
N LYS A 20 5.55 -9.15 1.63
CA LYS A 20 4.73 -8.08 2.19
C LYS A 20 5.59 -6.85 2.48
N ALA A 21 4.98 -5.68 2.42
CA ALA A 21 5.56 -4.43 2.88
C ALA A 21 4.84 -4.00 4.14
N ASN A 22 5.58 -3.71 5.20
CA ASN A 22 5.04 -3.00 6.33
C ASN A 22 5.03 -1.51 5.99
N VAL A 23 3.85 -0.90 6.03
CA VAL A 23 3.66 0.48 5.61
C VAL A 23 2.97 1.30 6.69
N MET A 24 3.25 2.59 6.74
CA MET A 24 2.60 3.56 7.61
C MET A 24 1.77 4.52 6.76
N ASP A 25 0.46 4.60 7.01
CA ASP A 25 -0.39 5.59 6.34
C ASP A 25 0.03 7.01 6.73
N ASN A 26 0.14 7.90 5.74
CA ASN A 26 0.65 9.24 5.96
C ASN A 26 -0.39 10.21 6.55
N GLU A 27 -1.66 9.83 6.60
CA GLU A 27 -2.73 10.64 7.19
C GLU A 27 -3.07 10.19 8.62
N THR A 28 -3.20 8.87 8.84
CA THR A 28 -3.62 8.30 10.12
C THR A 28 -2.46 7.81 10.98
N TYR A 29 -1.26 7.68 10.42
CA TYR A 29 -0.07 7.10 11.07
C TYR A 29 -0.28 5.63 11.51
N GLU A 30 -1.32 4.97 11.02
CA GLU A 30 -1.57 3.55 11.26
C GLU A 30 -0.55 2.71 10.48
N THR A 31 0.03 1.70 11.13
CA THR A 31 0.93 0.74 10.49
C THR A 31 0.20 -0.56 10.19
N PHE A 32 0.41 -1.09 8.99
CA PHE A 32 -0.19 -2.35 8.55
C PHE A 32 0.64 -3.01 7.46
N ASP A 33 0.43 -4.31 7.26
CA ASP A 33 1.07 -5.07 6.19
C ASP A 33 0.23 -5.03 4.92
N LEU A 34 0.89 -4.71 3.80
CA LEU A 34 0.32 -4.84 2.46
C LEU A 34 1.05 -5.94 1.70
N GLU A 35 0.27 -6.77 1.00
CA GLU A 35 0.84 -7.70 0.03
C GLU A 35 1.42 -6.94 -1.15
N ILE A 36 2.65 -7.27 -1.52
CA ILE A 36 3.34 -6.66 -2.65
C ILE A 36 3.00 -7.49 -3.89
N PRO A 37 2.38 -6.89 -4.92
CA PRO A 37 2.16 -7.58 -6.20
C PRO A 37 3.50 -8.07 -6.78
N GLU A 38 3.52 -9.23 -7.42
CA GLU A 38 4.76 -9.81 -7.94
C GLU A 38 5.50 -8.88 -8.91
N ASP A 39 4.74 -8.17 -9.76
CA ASP A 39 5.25 -7.18 -10.73
C ASP A 39 5.87 -5.92 -10.08
N MET A 40 5.74 -5.78 -8.76
CA MET A 40 6.17 -4.61 -8.00
C MET A 40 7.23 -4.92 -6.94
N LYS A 41 7.58 -6.20 -6.74
CA LYS A 41 8.57 -6.62 -5.71
C LYS A 41 9.89 -5.86 -5.82
N ASP A 42 10.38 -5.61 -7.04
CA ASP A 42 11.64 -4.89 -7.27
C ASP A 42 11.52 -3.36 -7.16
N GLN A 43 10.30 -2.83 -7.17
CA GLN A 43 10.02 -1.39 -7.10
C GLN A 43 9.78 -0.92 -5.66
N ILE A 44 9.33 -1.81 -4.77
CA ILE A 44 9.08 -1.46 -3.37
C ILE A 44 10.39 -1.57 -2.58
N LYS A 45 10.84 -0.44 -2.03
CA LYS A 45 12.03 -0.36 -1.19
C LYS A 45 11.72 0.28 0.15
N GLU A 46 12.51 -0.07 1.15
CA GLU A 46 12.47 0.55 2.48
C GLU A 46 12.67 2.06 2.37
N ASN A 47 11.97 2.82 3.20
CA ASN A 47 11.89 4.29 3.16
C ASN A 47 11.24 4.87 1.87
N GLY A 48 10.76 4.04 0.96
CA GLY A 48 10.01 4.46 -0.23
C GLY A 48 8.57 4.86 0.11
N GLN A 49 7.87 5.43 -0.88
CA GLN A 49 6.44 5.74 -0.76
C GLN A 49 5.61 4.87 -1.69
N VAL A 50 4.47 4.42 -1.19
CA VAL A 50 3.52 3.59 -1.94
C VAL A 50 2.13 4.20 -1.93
N VAL A 51 1.43 4.04 -3.04
CA VAL A 51 0.01 4.36 -3.16
C VAL A 51 -0.78 3.07 -3.03
N TYR A 52 -1.68 3.04 -2.06
CA TYR A 52 -2.62 1.96 -1.87
C TYR A 52 -4.05 2.49 -2.00
N TRP A 53 -4.92 1.64 -2.51
CA TRP A 53 -6.33 1.97 -2.71
C TRP A 53 -7.17 1.23 -1.69
N ILE A 54 -8.14 1.92 -1.11
CA ILE A 54 -9.17 1.33 -0.28
C ILE A 54 -10.41 1.19 -1.16
N VAL A 55 -10.77 -0.05 -1.46
CA VAL A 55 -11.98 -0.39 -2.21
C VAL A 55 -12.93 -1.06 -1.23
N MET A 56 -13.90 -0.28 -0.75
CA MET A 56 -14.73 -0.64 0.41
C MET A 56 -13.87 -0.93 1.65
N ASP A 57 -13.66 -2.21 2.01
CA ASP A 57 -12.83 -2.61 3.17
C ASP A 57 -11.51 -3.28 2.77
N LYS A 58 -11.21 -3.35 1.47
CA LYS A 58 -9.98 -3.98 0.96
C LYS A 58 -8.92 -2.95 0.63
N LYS A 59 -7.75 -3.08 1.28
CA LYS A 59 -6.55 -2.30 0.97
C LYS A 59 -5.76 -3.03 -0.13
N VAL A 60 -5.45 -2.35 -1.24
CA VAL A 60 -4.72 -2.93 -2.37
C VAL A 60 -3.56 -2.01 -2.78
N MET A 61 -2.33 -2.52 -2.77
CA MET A 61 -1.18 -1.77 -3.27
C MET A 61 -1.24 -1.65 -4.80
N LYS A 62 -1.08 -0.43 -5.33
CA LYS A 62 -1.20 -0.16 -6.77
C LYS A 62 -0.01 0.56 -7.39
N GLN A 63 0.76 1.30 -6.61
CA GLN A 63 1.93 2.01 -7.14
C GLN A 63 3.03 2.14 -6.08
N GLY A 64 4.27 1.89 -6.46
CA GLY A 64 5.47 2.25 -5.71
C GLY A 64 6.14 3.43 -6.41
N LYS A 65 6.65 4.38 -5.62
CA LYS A 65 7.51 5.46 -6.08
C LYS A 65 8.88 5.36 -5.44
#